data_AF-A0A382RN59-F1
#
_entry.id   AF-A0A382RN59-F1
#
_cell.length_a   1.000
_cell.length_b   1.000
_cell.length_c   1.000
_cell.angle_alpha   90.00
_cell.angle_beta   90.00
_cell.angle_gamma   90.00
#
_symmetry.space_group_name_H-M   'P 1'
#
loop_
_entity.id
_entity.type
_entity.pdbx_description
1 polymer ?
#
loop_
_entity_poly.entity_id
_entity_poly.type
_entity_poly.pdbx_seq_one_letter_code
_entity_poly.pdbx_strand_id
1 'polypeptide(L)'
;MFSPIKVYAENGHAGQEDWLRYLIHPIRAWWGDGTAQWERWAPGFEFYKNLFVLLDEIEDSDVVFLPMTLNYYIKNKKLELVNDLISRAQTVNKVTYAWIDGDHQILYDHPGCVFLKYSGYHSKSKPNELILTGDMKKDLLI
;
A
#
# COMPACT_ATOMS: atom_id res chain seq x y z
N MET A 1 10.33 -16.38 16.05
CA MET A 1 10.47 -14.93 15.87
C MET A 1 10.05 -14.63 14.43
N PHE A 2 9.05 -13.78 14.24
CA PHE A 2 8.64 -13.36 12.89
C PHE A 2 9.64 -12.32 12.40
N SER A 3 10.19 -12.47 11.19
CA SER A 3 11.02 -11.42 10.59
C SER A 3 10.09 -10.43 9.88
N PRO A 4 10.26 -9.11 10.08
CA PRO A 4 9.45 -8.12 9.39
C PRO A 4 9.70 -8.21 7.88
N ILE A 5 8.65 -7.99 7.10
CA ILE A 5 8.70 -7.93 5.64
C ILE A 5 9.40 -6.61 5.26
N LYS A 6 10.43 -6.70 4.41
CA LYS A 6 11.13 -5.53 3.88
C LYS A 6 10.33 -4.94 2.74
N VAL A 7 9.95 -3.67 2.88
CA VAL A 7 9.07 -2.99 1.94
C VAL A 7 9.79 -1.79 1.34
N TYR A 8 9.75 -1.68 0.03
CA TYR A 8 10.07 -0.43 -0.66
C TYR A 8 8.78 0.33 -0.98
N ALA A 9 8.78 1.65 -0.76
CA ALA A 9 7.69 2.53 -1.17
C ALA A 9 8.25 3.88 -1.63
N GLU A 10 7.91 4.28 -2.86
CA GLU A 10 8.45 5.47 -3.50
C GLU A 10 7.96 6.75 -2.79
N ASN A 11 8.87 7.64 -2.43
CA ASN A 11 8.50 8.94 -1.88
C ASN A 11 8.17 9.95 -3.01
N GLY A 12 7.38 10.98 -2.72
CA GLY A 12 7.12 12.07 -3.67
C GLY A 12 5.96 11.82 -4.66
N HIS A 13 5.26 10.68 -4.58
CA HIS A 13 4.03 10.47 -5.37
C HIS A 13 2.88 11.42 -4.96
N ALA A 14 2.88 11.91 -3.72
CA ALA A 14 1.90 12.83 -3.16
C ALA A 14 2.53 13.75 -2.09
N GLY A 15 1.97 14.96 -1.94
CA GLY A 15 2.32 15.87 -0.84
C GLY A 15 1.70 15.44 0.50
N GLN A 16 2.24 15.96 1.60
CA GLN A 16 1.78 15.60 2.96
C GLN A 16 0.29 15.91 3.20
N GLU A 17 -0.25 16.91 2.51
CA GLU A 17 -1.65 17.30 2.55
C GLU A 17 -2.62 16.19 2.11
N ASP A 18 -2.14 15.25 1.29
CA ASP A 18 -2.92 14.11 0.80
C ASP A 18 -2.81 12.88 1.74
N TRP A 19 -1.80 12.84 2.62
CA TRP A 19 -1.41 11.63 3.34
C TRP A 19 -2.50 11.11 4.28
N LEU A 20 -3.11 11.99 5.07
CA LEU A 20 -4.16 11.60 6.02
C LEU A 20 -5.27 10.74 5.39
N ARG A 21 -5.62 11.03 4.13
CA ARG A 21 -6.74 10.40 3.42
C ARG A 21 -6.33 9.19 2.61
N TYR A 22 -5.12 9.20 2.05
CA TYR A 22 -4.76 8.28 0.98
C TYR A 22 -3.51 7.45 1.26
N LEU A 23 -2.68 7.82 2.23
CA LEU A 23 -1.47 7.07 2.57
C LEU A 23 -1.86 5.75 3.23
N ILE A 24 -1.33 4.63 2.70
CA ILE A 24 -1.66 3.31 3.24
C ILE A 24 -1.07 3.13 4.63
N HIS A 25 -1.75 2.34 5.47
CA HIS A 25 -1.39 2.24 6.89
C HIS A 25 0.03 1.76 7.19
N PRO A 26 0.60 0.76 6.48
CA PRO A 26 1.99 0.36 6.69
C PRO A 26 2.98 1.51 6.47
N ILE A 27 2.78 2.33 5.43
CA ILE A 27 3.66 3.47 5.13
C ILE A 27 3.42 4.62 6.10
N ARG A 28 2.15 4.89 6.43
CA ARG A 28 1.74 5.89 7.43
C ARG A 28 2.38 5.63 8.80
N ALA A 29 2.59 4.39 9.18
CA ALA A 29 3.27 4.06 10.44
C ALA A 29 4.70 4.64 10.52
N TRP A 30 5.38 4.78 9.38
CA TRP A 30 6.75 5.28 9.28
C TRP A 30 6.82 6.76 8.92
N TRP A 31 6.03 7.22 7.94
CA TRP A 31 6.08 8.60 7.45
C TRP A 31 5.16 9.56 8.23
N GLY A 32 4.21 9.01 8.99
CA GLY A 32 3.16 9.77 9.63
C GLY A 32 2.01 10.11 8.69
N ASP A 33 1.11 10.98 9.15
CA ASP A 33 -0.13 11.30 8.42
C ASP A 33 -0.16 12.69 7.80
N GLY A 34 0.97 13.40 7.85
CA GLY A 34 1.12 14.76 7.33
C GLY A 34 0.45 15.83 8.20
N THR A 35 -0.09 15.48 9.38
CA THR A 35 -0.74 16.42 10.28
C THR A 35 0.06 16.67 11.55
N ALA A 36 -0.13 17.84 12.16
CA ALA A 36 0.44 18.17 13.47
C ALA A 36 -0.09 17.27 14.62
N GLN A 37 -1.15 16.50 14.39
CA GLN A 37 -1.74 15.60 15.39
C GLN A 37 -1.17 14.18 15.33
N TRP A 38 -0.26 13.89 14.39
CA TRP A 38 0.25 12.53 14.18
C TRP A 38 0.75 11.86 15.46
N GLU A 39 1.50 12.58 16.30
CA GLU A 39 2.04 12.07 17.57
C GLU A 39 0.98 11.47 18.50
N ARG A 40 -0.26 11.98 18.45
CA ARG A 40 -1.37 11.44 19.23
C ARG A 40 -1.83 10.06 18.73
N TRP A 41 -1.70 9.81 17.43
CA TRP A 41 -2.22 8.61 16.77
C TRP A 41 -1.14 7.55 16.49
N ALA A 42 0.13 7.97 16.41
CA ALA A 42 1.28 7.10 16.13
C ALA A 42 1.32 5.79 16.96
N PRO A 43 1.00 5.78 18.27
CA PRO A 43 0.97 4.53 19.05
C PRO A 43 0.02 3.46 18.49
N GLY A 44 -1.06 3.87 17.81
CA GLY A 44 -2.01 2.96 17.17
C GLY A 44 -1.49 2.26 15.92
N PHE A 45 -0.33 2.68 15.40
CA PHE A 45 0.29 2.16 14.18
C PHE A 45 1.58 1.36 14.43
N GLU A 46 2.06 1.28 15.68
CA GLU A 46 3.29 0.53 16.04
C GLU A 46 3.23 -0.95 15.64
N PHE A 47 2.03 -1.55 15.61
CA PHE A 47 1.88 -2.92 15.15
C PHE A 47 2.38 -3.14 13.71
N TYR A 48 2.23 -2.14 12.83
CA TYR A 48 2.74 -2.23 11.46
C TYR A 48 4.27 -2.24 11.42
N LYS A 49 4.94 -1.55 12.35
CA LYS A 49 6.41 -1.54 12.41
C LYS A 49 6.99 -2.89 12.84
N ASN A 50 6.21 -3.71 13.56
CA ASN A 50 6.59 -5.09 13.86
C ASN A 50 6.44 -6.03 12.66
N LEU A 51 5.59 -5.68 11.69
CA LEU A 51 5.28 -6.49 10.51
C LEU A 51 6.09 -6.06 9.28
N PHE A 52 6.40 -4.76 9.17
CA PHE A 52 7.00 -4.16 7.99
C PHE A 52 8.13 -3.22 8.37
N VAL A 53 9.22 -3.27 7.62
CA VAL A 53 10.32 -2.30 7.68
C VAL A 53 10.48 -1.64 6.31
N LEU A 54 10.60 -0.31 6.28
CA LEU A 54 10.85 0.41 5.04
C LEU A 54 12.33 0.41 4.69
N LEU A 55 12.64 0.17 3.42
CA LEU A 55 13.97 0.28 2.85
C LEU A 55 14.03 1.38 1.80
N ASP A 56 15.21 1.95 1.63
CA ASP A 56 15.46 3.02 0.67
C ASP A 56 15.69 2.49 -0.75
N GLU A 57 16.14 1.24 -0.89
CA GLU A 57 16.47 0.61 -2.17
C GLU A 57 15.46 -0.50 -2.53
N ILE A 58 15.03 -0.52 -3.79
CA ILE A 58 14.02 -1.48 -4.27
C ILE A 58 14.58 -2.91 -4.35
N GLU A 59 15.86 -3.06 -4.65
CA GLU A 59 16.59 -4.32 -4.78
C GLU A 59 16.63 -5.11 -3.46
N ASP A 60 16.79 -4.39 -2.33
CA ASP A 60 16.92 -4.97 -0.99
C ASP A 60 15.58 -5.36 -0.37
N SER A 61 14.47 -4.91 -0.97
CA SER A 61 13.11 -5.17 -0.48
C SER A 61 12.63 -6.57 -0.81
N ASP A 62 11.68 -7.09 -0.01
CA ASP A 62 10.95 -8.32 -0.34
C ASP A 62 9.81 -8.01 -1.32
N VAL A 63 9.14 -6.86 -1.12
CA VAL A 63 7.98 -6.41 -1.89
C VAL A 63 7.96 -4.89 -2.05
N VAL A 64 7.21 -4.42 -3.04
CA VAL A 64 6.99 -2.98 -3.29
C VAL A 64 5.57 -2.62 -2.92
N PHE A 65 5.38 -1.54 -2.17
CA PHE A 65 4.06 -0.96 -1.90
C PHE A 65 3.88 0.33 -2.69
N LEU A 66 2.71 0.47 -3.29
CA LEU A 66 2.24 1.77 -3.74
C LEU A 66 1.91 2.60 -2.47
N PRO A 67 2.54 3.76 -2.26
CA PRO A 67 2.45 4.46 -0.96
C PRO A 67 1.04 5.00 -0.69
N MET A 68 0.30 5.35 -1.74
CA MET A 68 -1.07 5.83 -1.65
C MET A 68 -2.03 4.77 -2.17
N THR A 69 -3.31 4.85 -1.79
CA THR A 69 -4.35 4.02 -2.41
C THR A 69 -4.45 4.29 -3.91
N LEU A 70 -4.79 3.28 -4.70
CA LEU A 70 -4.93 3.39 -6.15
C LEU A 70 -5.95 4.47 -6.55
N ASN A 71 -6.98 4.67 -5.72
CA ASN A 71 -7.99 5.71 -5.85
C ASN A 71 -7.37 7.12 -5.97
N TYR A 72 -6.29 7.39 -5.22
CA TYR A 72 -5.56 8.66 -5.31
C TYR A 72 -5.02 8.88 -6.72
N TYR A 73 -4.33 7.89 -7.27
CA TYR A 73 -3.70 8.01 -8.59
C TYR A 73 -4.73 8.15 -9.70
N ILE A 74 -5.82 7.39 -9.64
CA ILE A 74 -6.90 7.49 -10.63
C ILE A 74 -7.54 8.88 -10.56
N LYS A 75 -7.93 9.33 -9.36
CA LYS A 75 -8.58 10.63 -9.16
C LYS A 75 -7.71 11.79 -9.64
N ASN A 76 -6.40 11.71 -9.41
CA ASN A 76 -5.44 12.75 -9.76
C ASN A 76 -4.76 12.53 -11.12
N LYS A 77 -5.21 11.55 -11.92
CA LYS A 77 -4.66 11.22 -13.25
C LYS A 77 -3.16 10.90 -13.25
N LYS A 78 -2.65 10.29 -12.17
CA LYS A 78 -1.24 9.93 -11.96
C LYS A 78 -0.93 8.44 -12.20
N LEU A 79 -1.67 7.77 -13.10
CA LEU A 79 -1.46 6.33 -13.37
C LEU A 79 -0.09 6.03 -14.00
N GLU A 80 0.53 7.02 -14.65
CA GLU A 80 1.91 6.90 -15.13
C GLU A 80 2.92 6.58 -14.02
N LEU A 81 2.78 7.19 -12.83
CA LEU A 81 3.64 6.89 -11.68
C LEU A 81 3.43 5.46 -11.17
N VAL A 82 2.20 4.96 -11.25
CA VAL A 82 1.88 3.58 -10.88
C VAL A 82 2.56 2.61 -11.85
N ASN A 83 2.42 2.85 -13.16
CA ASN A 83 3.04 2.02 -14.18
C ASN A 83 4.58 2.06 -14.11
N ASP A 84 5.17 3.22 -13.86
CA ASP A 84 6.62 3.37 -13.68
C ASP A 84 7.13 2.54 -12.50
N LEU A 85 6.52 2.69 -11.33
CA LEU A 85 6.92 1.96 -10.13
C LEU A 85 6.78 0.44 -10.34
N ILE A 86 5.69 -0.02 -10.95
CA ILE A 86 5.52 -1.44 -11.25
C ILE A 86 6.59 -1.93 -12.22
N SER A 87 6.90 -1.15 -13.26
CA SER A 87 7.93 -1.52 -14.25
C SER A 87 9.29 -1.67 -13.58
N ARG A 88 9.67 -0.73 -12.71
CA ARG A 88 10.92 -0.80 -11.92
C ARG A 88 10.93 -1.97 -10.96
N ALA A 89 9.81 -2.26 -10.28
CA ALA A 89 9.72 -3.44 -9.42
C ALA A 89 9.94 -4.74 -10.23
N GLN A 90 9.38 -4.83 -11.43
CA GLN A 90 9.53 -6.00 -12.30
C GLN A 90 10.97 -6.20 -12.78
N THR A 91 11.74 -5.14 -13.05
CA THR A 91 13.14 -5.29 -13.48
C THR A 91 14.03 -5.94 -12.41
N VAL A 92 13.65 -5.80 -11.14
CA VAL A 92 14.32 -6.43 -9.99
C VAL A 92 13.54 -7.62 -9.40
N ASN A 93 12.62 -8.20 -10.18
CA ASN A 93 11.81 -9.36 -9.84
C ASN A 93 10.96 -9.20 -8.55
N LYS A 94 10.44 -8.00 -8.29
CA LYS A 94 9.56 -7.71 -7.17
C LYS A 94 8.11 -7.52 -7.63
N VAL A 95 7.19 -7.88 -6.75
CA VAL A 95 5.74 -7.66 -6.94
C VAL A 95 5.35 -6.35 -6.27
N THR A 96 4.53 -5.56 -6.95
CA THR A 96 3.94 -4.34 -6.38
C THR A 96 2.57 -4.65 -5.79
N TYR A 97 2.29 -4.13 -4.59
CA TYR A 97 0.98 -4.21 -3.95
C TYR A 97 0.33 -2.83 -3.89
N ALA A 98 -0.94 -2.74 -4.28
CA ALA A 98 -1.70 -1.51 -4.31
C ALA A 98 -3.02 -1.67 -3.55
N TRP A 99 -3.28 -0.78 -2.58
CA TRP A 99 -4.55 -0.76 -1.85
C TRP A 99 -5.64 -0.05 -2.66
N ILE A 100 -6.81 -0.66 -2.67
CA ILE A 100 -8.04 -0.10 -3.22
C ILE A 100 -8.95 0.25 -2.06
N ASP A 101 -9.29 1.52 -1.95
CA ASP A 101 -10.20 2.02 -0.93
C ASP A 101 -11.65 2.05 -1.43
N GLY A 102 -12.57 1.72 -0.53
CA GLY A 102 -14.01 1.60 -0.78
C GLY A 102 -14.43 0.42 -1.67
N ASP A 103 -15.73 0.38 -1.99
CA ASP A 103 -16.38 -0.76 -2.66
C ASP A 103 -16.36 -0.69 -4.20
N HIS A 104 -15.56 0.21 -4.77
CA HIS A 104 -15.60 0.47 -6.21
C HIS A 104 -14.78 -0.58 -6.96
N GLN A 105 -15.37 -1.16 -8.02
CA GLN A 105 -14.65 -1.96 -9.00
C GLN A 105 -13.75 -1.03 -9.81
N ILE A 106 -12.46 -1.01 -9.48
CA ILE A 106 -11.46 -0.31 -10.27
C ILE A 106 -11.19 -1.09 -11.56
N LEU A 107 -11.27 -0.40 -12.70
CA LEU A 107 -11.04 -0.98 -14.03
C LEU A 107 -9.55 -1.10 -14.39
N TYR A 108 -8.68 -0.39 -13.68
CA TYR A 108 -7.24 -0.50 -13.85
C TYR A 108 -6.76 -1.90 -13.46
N ASP A 109 -5.90 -2.48 -14.28
CA ASP A 109 -5.36 -3.82 -14.11
C ASP A 109 -3.92 -3.84 -14.61
N HIS A 110 -3.06 -4.56 -13.90
CA HIS A 110 -1.67 -4.72 -14.29
C HIS A 110 -1.13 -6.05 -13.74
N PRO A 111 -0.54 -6.92 -14.58
CA PRO A 111 -0.10 -8.26 -14.15
C PRO A 111 1.07 -8.23 -13.15
N GLY A 112 1.88 -7.17 -13.16
CA GLY A 112 2.94 -6.93 -12.16
C GLY A 112 2.45 -6.37 -10.82
N CYS A 113 1.14 -6.20 -10.65
CA CYS A 113 0.55 -5.60 -9.46
C CYS A 113 -0.50 -6.52 -8.85
N VAL A 114 -0.45 -6.68 -7.53
CA VAL A 114 -1.48 -7.31 -6.72
C VAL A 114 -2.33 -6.22 -6.06
N PHE A 115 -3.63 -6.29 -6.24
CA PHE A 115 -4.57 -5.32 -5.70
C PHE A 115 -5.20 -5.84 -4.42
N LEU A 116 -5.04 -5.06 -3.34
CA LEU A 116 -5.58 -5.37 -2.03
C LEU A 116 -6.87 -4.59 -1.82
N LYS A 117 -7.97 -5.30 -1.63
CA LYS A 117 -9.33 -4.74 -1.52
C LYS A 117 -9.91 -5.04 -0.15
N TYR A 118 -10.65 -4.11 0.44
CA TYR A 118 -11.35 -4.35 1.71
C TYR A 118 -12.68 -5.10 1.53
N SER A 119 -13.23 -5.08 0.31
CA SER A 119 -14.51 -5.69 -0.03
C SER A 119 -14.56 -6.05 -1.51
N GLY A 120 -15.44 -6.98 -1.86
CA GLY A 120 -15.67 -7.40 -3.23
C GLY A 120 -16.41 -8.72 -3.32
N TYR A 121 -17.06 -8.98 -4.46
CA TYR A 121 -17.64 -10.28 -4.73
C TYR A 121 -16.56 -11.21 -5.28
N HIS A 122 -16.27 -12.32 -4.58
CA HIS A 122 -15.33 -13.36 -5.04
C HIS A 122 -15.66 -13.89 -6.46
N SER A 123 -16.93 -13.87 -6.86
CA SER A 123 -17.33 -14.28 -8.22
C SER A 123 -16.88 -13.34 -9.35
N LYS A 124 -16.36 -12.16 -9.00
CA LYS A 124 -15.87 -11.15 -9.95
C LYS A 124 -14.42 -10.75 -9.68
N SER A 125 -13.70 -11.48 -8.82
CA SER A 125 -12.31 -11.18 -8.49
C SER A 125 -11.37 -11.66 -9.60
N LYS A 126 -10.39 -10.84 -9.93
CA LYS A 126 -9.32 -11.23 -10.86
C LYS A 126 -8.23 -12.02 -10.12
N PRO A 127 -7.38 -12.78 -10.83
CA PRO A 127 -6.31 -13.58 -10.20
C PRO A 127 -5.32 -12.76 -9.36
N ASN A 128 -5.13 -11.49 -9.69
CA ASN A 128 -4.25 -10.55 -8.99
C ASN A 128 -5.00 -9.66 -7.97
N GLU A 129 -6.22 -10.02 -7.57
CA GLU A 129 -6.96 -9.33 -6.51
C GLU A 129 -7.01 -10.20 -5.24
N LEU A 130 -6.65 -9.60 -4.10
CA LEU A 130 -6.83 -10.19 -2.78
C LEU A 130 -7.84 -9.35 -2.00
N ILE A 131 -8.91 -10.01 -1.55
CA ILE A 131 -9.86 -9.40 -0.62
C ILE A 131 -9.32 -9.63 0.79
N LEU A 132 -8.90 -8.55 1.44
CA LEU A 132 -8.52 -8.55 2.84
C LEU A 132 -9.80 -8.77 3.67
N THR A 133 -9.77 -9.72 4.59
CA THR A 133 -10.81 -9.82 5.60
C THR A 133 -10.78 -8.54 6.45
N GLY A 134 -11.96 -8.02 6.78
CA GLY A 134 -12.13 -6.64 7.26
C GLY A 134 -11.23 -6.28 8.46
N ASP A 135 -10.77 -5.03 8.48
CA ASP A 135 -9.92 -4.43 9.51
C ASP A 135 -8.79 -5.36 9.99
N MET A 136 -7.65 -5.39 9.25
CA MET A 136 -6.46 -6.22 9.56
C MET A 136 -6.00 -6.14 11.03
N LYS A 137 -6.42 -5.10 11.77
CA LYS A 137 -6.22 -4.95 13.21
C LYS A 137 -6.82 -6.09 14.04
N LYS A 138 -7.91 -6.72 13.60
CA LYS A 138 -8.54 -7.86 14.31
C LYS A 138 -8.02 -9.22 13.83
N ASP A 139 -7.74 -9.35 12.54
CA ASP A 139 -7.43 -10.66 11.94
C ASP A 139 -5.96 -11.08 12.06
N LEU A 140 -5.04 -10.15 12.32
CA LEU A 140 -3.62 -10.44 12.56
C LEU A 140 -3.29 -10.75 14.04
N LEU A 141 -4.31 -10.79 14.91
CA LEU A 141 -4.19 -11.10 16.34
C LEU A 141 -4.62 -12.54 16.70
N ILE A 142 -4.72 -13.43 15.70
CA ILE A 142 -4.95 -14.87 15.91
C ILE A 142 -3.62 -15.61 16.04
#